data_AF-A0A1M6BXS8-F1
#
_entry.id   AF-A0A1M6BXS8-F1
#
_cell.length_a   1.000
_cell.length_b   1.000
_cell.length_c   1.000
_cell.angle_alpha   90.00
_cell.angle_beta   90.00
_cell.angle_gamma   90.00
#
_symmetry.space_group_name_H-M   'P 1'
#
loop_
_entity.id
_entity.type
_entity.pdbx_description
1 polymer ?
#
loop_
_entity_poly.entity_id
_entity_poly.type
_entity_poly.pdbx_seq_one_letter_code
_entity_poly.pdbx_strand_id
1 'polypeptide(L)'
;MGHKRPTMSASIAAGPATRGPDSENFPVASRLLAPEVRGRVLAFYRVVRLADDIADAPDLPAQEKLRRLDLIEAALDGGPGVPEATALRESGTGVEEARAMLTAFRRDSRSESCADWNALADYCAYSANPVGRMLLRLHGEEDADAVRAADALCTVLQVLNHLQDMGDDRRELGRIYLPQDWMDQVGGEEAVFTEAAPRRAVLDALLDRTDTLLDVAAALPRLLRSRRLAFQSATTIGCARRLLARLRAADPMARRVALTKGDVLSALAGAPRGGPSDAALVRARVARAGSSFSRGMASLRGERRRALYAVYAFCRSVDDIADGAAPEAEKRRFLAEWRGKLDAPDCAVSRELARARVIFDLPKSECEAMIDGMETDSTARLRIPDEAALDLYCRRVAGSVGVLSVRIFGAPEAEAFGLALGRTLQLVNILRDIDEDAVRDRVYIPLSWLGPDADPQTLLARPDLHDACDRLLTRAEGGFAAAEAALVGANARPLRPARVMMWAYHRILQRLATRGFQPPRLRPRLGPAEKARLAAMALGW
;
A
#
# COMPACT_ATOMS: atom_id res chain seq x y z
N MET A 1 66.85 -28.05 -2.80
CA MET A 1 66.12 -27.10 -1.93
C MET A 1 64.90 -26.60 -2.69
N GLY A 2 63.74 -27.20 -2.45
CA GLY A 2 62.48 -26.84 -3.10
C GLY A 2 61.80 -25.71 -2.35
N HIS A 3 61.61 -24.57 -3.01
CA HIS A 3 60.65 -23.56 -2.57
C HIS A 3 59.25 -23.99 -2.99
N LYS A 4 58.54 -24.68 -2.09
CA LYS A 4 57.08 -24.77 -2.17
C LYS A 4 56.53 -23.38 -1.85
N ARG A 5 55.98 -22.70 -2.85
CA ARG A 5 55.08 -21.56 -2.62
C ARG A 5 53.92 -22.05 -1.74
N PRO A 6 53.55 -21.34 -0.67
CA PRO A 6 52.37 -21.70 0.09
C PRO A 6 51.15 -21.38 -0.78
N THR A 7 50.46 -22.41 -1.26
CA THR A 7 49.07 -22.28 -1.71
C THR A 7 48.25 -21.91 -0.49
N MET A 8 48.03 -20.62 -0.26
CA MET A 8 46.98 -20.15 0.63
C MET A 8 45.65 -20.56 0.01
N SER A 9 45.18 -21.76 0.35
CA SER A 9 43.76 -22.08 0.34
C SER A 9 43.12 -21.22 1.43
N ALA A 10 42.86 -19.95 1.12
CA ALA A 10 42.10 -19.07 1.98
C ALA A 10 40.68 -19.67 2.07
N SER A 11 40.41 -20.41 3.13
CA SER A 11 39.11 -21.03 3.37
C SER A 11 38.05 -19.93 3.39
N ILE A 12 37.19 -19.91 2.38
CA ILE A 12 36.05 -18.98 2.28
C ILE A 12 34.96 -19.35 3.29
N ALA A 13 35.04 -20.56 3.86
CA ALA A 13 34.00 -21.12 4.71
C ALA A 13 33.75 -20.30 5.98
N ALA A 14 32.51 -19.82 6.12
CA ALA A 14 31.91 -19.43 7.38
C ALA A 14 31.25 -20.68 8.01
N GLY A 15 32.04 -21.68 8.42
CA GLY A 15 31.50 -22.90 9.03
C GLY A 15 30.46 -23.67 8.16
N PRO A 16 29.72 -24.62 8.76
CA PRO A 16 28.64 -25.32 8.07
C PRO A 16 27.40 -24.44 7.89
N ALA A 17 26.68 -24.62 6.78
CA ALA A 17 25.47 -23.84 6.44
C ALA A 17 24.42 -23.88 7.57
N THR A 18 23.87 -22.71 7.91
CA THR A 18 22.97 -22.54 9.06
C THR A 18 21.52 -22.96 8.78
N ARG A 19 21.08 -22.92 7.51
CA ARG A 19 19.71 -23.20 7.06
C ARG A 19 19.67 -23.94 5.72
N GLY A 20 18.61 -24.75 5.51
CA GLY A 20 18.40 -25.51 4.28
C GLY A 20 17.29 -24.93 3.38
N PRO A 21 17.17 -25.37 2.10
CA PRO A 21 16.12 -24.90 1.18
C PRO A 21 14.69 -25.11 1.69
N ASP A 22 14.49 -26.06 2.60
CA ASP A 22 13.19 -26.44 3.18
C ASP A 22 12.83 -25.63 4.45
N SER A 23 13.74 -24.82 4.99
CA SER A 23 13.49 -23.97 6.18
C SER A 23 13.01 -22.55 5.87
N GLU A 24 12.94 -22.19 4.59
CA GLU A 24 12.50 -20.86 4.14
C GLU A 24 10.98 -20.71 4.20
N ASN A 25 10.50 -19.49 4.50
CA ASN A 25 9.07 -19.16 4.50
C ASN A 25 8.43 -19.38 3.11
N PHE A 26 9.24 -19.37 2.04
CA PHE A 26 8.85 -19.68 0.68
C PHE A 26 9.78 -20.73 0.09
N PRO A 27 9.26 -21.86 -0.44
CA PRO A 27 10.10 -22.97 -0.88
C PRO A 27 10.96 -22.54 -2.08
N VAL A 28 12.27 -22.43 -1.85
CA VAL A 28 13.27 -22.01 -2.85
C VAL A 28 13.31 -22.97 -4.04
N ALA A 29 12.99 -24.24 -3.82
CA ALA A 29 12.97 -25.29 -4.85
C ALA A 29 11.59 -25.96 -4.94
N SER A 30 10.54 -25.15 -5.17
CA SER A 30 9.16 -25.65 -5.32
C SER A 30 9.09 -26.87 -6.24
N ARG A 31 8.41 -27.94 -5.79
CA ARG A 31 8.12 -29.14 -6.60
C ARG A 31 7.27 -28.83 -7.85
N LEU A 32 6.77 -27.60 -7.98
CA LEU A 32 6.10 -27.11 -9.18
C LEU A 32 7.08 -26.76 -10.32
N LEU A 33 8.38 -26.62 -10.05
CA LEU A 33 9.40 -26.37 -11.06
C LEU A 33 9.82 -27.68 -11.74
N ALA A 34 10.14 -27.62 -13.04
CA ALA A 34 10.71 -28.76 -13.75
C ALA A 34 12.07 -29.16 -13.12
N PRO A 35 12.46 -30.46 -13.12
CA PRO A 35 13.69 -30.92 -12.46
C PRO A 35 14.96 -30.17 -12.90
N GLU A 36 15.07 -29.85 -14.19
CA GLU A 36 16.19 -29.10 -14.78
C GLU A 36 16.25 -27.64 -14.27
N VAL A 37 15.10 -26.97 -14.19
CA VAL A 37 14.98 -25.61 -13.64
C VAL A 37 15.34 -25.60 -12.16
N ARG A 38 14.91 -26.63 -11.41
CA ARG A 38 15.22 -26.78 -9.99
C ARG A 38 16.71 -26.90 -9.73
N GLY A 39 17.46 -27.62 -10.58
CA GLY A 39 18.92 -27.73 -10.47
C GLY A 39 19.62 -26.37 -10.57
N ARG A 40 19.18 -25.52 -11.52
CA ARG A 40 19.70 -24.15 -11.70
C ARG A 40 19.35 -23.25 -10.51
N VAL A 41 18.11 -23.29 -10.03
CA VAL A 41 17.69 -22.53 -8.83
C VAL A 41 18.49 -22.95 -7.60
N LEU A 42 18.78 -24.24 -7.43
CA LEU A 42 19.62 -24.72 -6.32
C LEU A 42 21.08 -24.27 -6.43
N ALA A 43 21.65 -24.18 -7.64
CA ALA A 43 22.99 -23.65 -7.84
C ALA A 43 23.07 -22.18 -7.42
N PHE A 44 22.08 -21.39 -7.82
CA PHE A 44 21.95 -19.99 -7.41
C PHE A 44 21.80 -19.86 -5.88
N TYR A 45 20.87 -20.61 -5.29
CA TYR A 45 20.64 -20.59 -3.85
C TYR A 45 21.89 -20.89 -3.03
N ARG A 46 22.73 -21.84 -3.47
CA ARG A 46 23.98 -22.18 -2.75
C ARG A 46 24.96 -21.00 -2.70
N VAL A 47 25.10 -20.24 -3.79
CA VAL A 47 25.95 -19.03 -3.81
C VAL A 47 25.39 -17.96 -2.87
N VAL A 48 24.08 -17.71 -2.97
CA VAL A 48 23.40 -16.71 -2.13
C VAL A 48 23.50 -17.08 -0.65
N ARG A 49 23.24 -18.34 -0.29
CA ARG A 49 23.36 -18.84 1.09
C ARG A 49 24.78 -18.72 1.62
N LEU A 50 25.79 -19.07 0.80
CA LEU A 50 27.20 -18.89 1.19
C LEU A 50 27.52 -17.42 1.49
N ALA A 51 27.05 -16.49 0.66
CA ALA A 51 27.27 -15.07 0.87
C ALA A 51 26.52 -14.53 2.12
N ASP A 52 25.29 -14.98 2.33
CA ASP A 52 24.44 -14.69 3.49
C ASP A 52 25.11 -15.16 4.80
N ASP A 53 25.55 -16.43 4.85
CA ASP A 53 26.25 -17.00 6.01
C ASP A 53 27.55 -16.23 6.35
N ILE A 54 28.25 -15.68 5.33
CA ILE A 54 29.43 -14.83 5.54
C ILE A 54 29.05 -13.44 6.09
N ALA A 55 27.99 -12.82 5.55
CA ALA A 55 27.51 -11.52 6.01
C ALA A 55 27.02 -11.60 7.46
N ASP A 56 26.37 -12.71 7.83
CA ASP A 56 25.77 -12.95 9.14
C ASP A 56 26.74 -13.51 10.19
N ALA A 57 27.94 -13.93 9.79
CA ALA A 57 28.93 -14.49 10.71
C ALA A 57 29.26 -13.48 11.84
N PRO A 58 28.93 -13.77 13.11
CA PRO A 58 29.10 -12.80 14.21
C PRO A 58 30.56 -12.54 14.54
N ASP A 59 31.42 -13.55 14.36
CA ASP A 59 32.84 -13.50 14.75
C ASP A 59 33.76 -12.95 13.65
N LEU A 60 33.23 -12.60 12.47
CA LEU A 60 34.02 -12.05 11.37
C LEU A 60 33.99 -10.51 11.38
N PRO A 61 35.16 -9.83 11.40
CA PRO A 61 35.22 -8.39 11.17
C PRO A 61 34.66 -8.01 9.79
N ALA A 62 34.03 -6.83 9.69
CA ALA A 62 33.44 -6.33 8.45
C ALA A 62 34.41 -6.40 7.25
N GLN A 63 35.68 -6.03 7.44
CA GLN A 63 36.68 -6.07 6.37
C GLN A 63 36.94 -7.49 5.85
N GLU A 64 36.89 -8.51 6.71
CA GLU A 64 37.07 -9.90 6.33
C GLU A 64 35.82 -10.45 5.63
N LYS A 65 34.62 -10.05 6.07
CA LYS A 65 33.37 -10.36 5.36
C LYS A 65 33.42 -9.82 3.93
N LEU A 66 33.75 -8.55 3.76
CA LEU A 66 33.87 -7.90 2.46
C LEU A 66 34.90 -8.60 1.57
N ARG A 67 36.09 -8.91 2.09
CA ARG A 67 37.14 -9.64 1.35
C ARG A 67 36.65 -11.01 0.86
N ARG A 68 35.87 -11.74 1.66
CA ARG A 68 35.31 -13.03 1.26
C ARG A 68 34.20 -12.89 0.22
N LEU A 69 33.35 -11.87 0.34
CA LEU A 69 32.34 -11.55 -0.69
C LEU A 69 33.01 -11.19 -2.03
N ASP A 70 34.13 -10.46 -2.00
CA ASP A 70 34.92 -10.15 -3.21
C ASP A 70 35.51 -11.41 -3.88
N LEU A 71 35.87 -12.43 -3.08
CA LEU A 71 36.29 -13.73 -3.63
C LEU A 71 35.14 -14.48 -4.31
N ILE A 72 33.92 -14.41 -3.76
CA ILE A 72 32.73 -14.97 -4.41
C ILE A 72 32.49 -14.26 -5.74
N GLU A 73 32.53 -12.92 -5.75
CA GLU A 73 32.34 -12.15 -6.97
C GLU A 73 33.40 -12.49 -8.04
N ALA A 74 34.68 -12.53 -7.66
CA ALA A 74 35.74 -12.92 -8.58
C ALA A 74 35.54 -14.35 -9.14
N ALA A 75 35.03 -15.29 -8.34
CA ALA A 75 34.75 -16.65 -8.79
C ALA A 75 33.54 -16.75 -9.74
N LEU A 76 32.56 -15.86 -9.58
CA LEU A 76 31.47 -15.66 -10.55
C LEU A 76 31.98 -15.15 -11.90
N ASP A 77 33.16 -14.52 -11.94
CA ASP A 77 33.85 -14.06 -13.16
C ASP A 77 34.84 -15.06 -13.78
N GLY A 78 34.95 -16.28 -13.25
CA GLY A 78 35.95 -17.25 -13.71
C GLY A 78 37.13 -17.46 -12.79
N GLY A 79 37.21 -16.70 -11.69
CA GLY A 79 38.23 -16.86 -10.67
C GLY A 79 38.17 -18.24 -9.96
N PRO A 80 39.30 -18.71 -9.42
CA PRO A 80 39.34 -19.98 -8.69
C PRO A 80 38.80 -19.86 -7.26
N GLY A 81 38.48 -20.99 -6.63
CA GLY A 81 38.39 -21.08 -5.16
C GLY A 81 36.99 -21.09 -4.55
N VAL A 82 35.90 -20.94 -5.34
CA VAL A 82 34.51 -21.06 -4.86
C VAL A 82 33.74 -22.07 -5.71
N PRO A 83 33.58 -23.32 -5.23
CA PRO A 83 32.84 -24.37 -5.95
C PRO A 83 31.39 -23.98 -6.28
N GLU A 84 30.71 -23.29 -5.37
CA GLU A 84 29.32 -22.84 -5.54
C GLU A 84 29.18 -21.86 -6.71
N ALA A 85 30.09 -20.88 -6.82
CA ALA A 85 30.11 -19.91 -7.91
C ALA A 85 30.46 -20.57 -9.25
N THR A 86 31.37 -21.55 -9.24
CA THR A 86 31.70 -22.36 -10.42
C THR A 86 30.48 -23.14 -10.91
N ALA A 87 29.78 -23.83 -9.99
CA ALA A 87 28.57 -24.58 -10.32
C ALA A 87 27.44 -23.67 -10.83
N LEU A 88 27.31 -22.46 -10.31
CA LEU A 88 26.34 -21.47 -10.80
C LEU A 88 26.64 -21.05 -12.25
N ARG A 89 27.91 -20.73 -12.56
CA ARG A 89 28.33 -20.40 -13.93
C ARG A 89 28.06 -21.55 -14.89
N GLU A 90 28.43 -22.77 -14.52
CA GLU A 90 28.18 -23.98 -15.32
C GLU A 90 26.68 -24.25 -15.53
N SER A 91 25.82 -23.76 -14.64
CA SER A 91 24.36 -23.88 -14.78
C SER A 91 23.77 -22.98 -15.89
N GLY A 92 24.52 -21.96 -16.33
CA GLY A 92 24.19 -21.08 -17.46
C GLY A 92 23.20 -19.94 -17.17
N THR A 93 22.88 -19.65 -15.91
CA THR A 93 21.94 -18.57 -15.52
C THR A 93 22.16 -18.15 -14.06
N GLY A 94 21.72 -16.95 -13.68
CA GLY A 94 21.70 -16.50 -12.27
C GLY A 94 22.98 -15.83 -11.77
N VAL A 95 24.05 -15.77 -12.58
CA VAL A 95 25.32 -15.12 -12.22
C VAL A 95 25.13 -13.63 -11.94
N GLU A 96 24.45 -12.91 -12.84
CA GLU A 96 24.18 -11.48 -12.66
C GLU A 96 23.32 -11.20 -11.43
N GLU A 97 22.40 -12.10 -11.11
CA GLU A 97 21.53 -11.97 -9.94
C GLU A 97 22.29 -12.24 -8.66
N ALA A 98 23.17 -13.23 -8.66
CA ALA A 98 24.02 -13.52 -7.52
C ALA A 98 24.94 -12.33 -7.26
N ARG A 99 25.53 -11.75 -8.32
CA ARG A 99 26.32 -10.52 -8.22
C ARG A 99 25.51 -9.35 -7.66
N ALA A 100 24.30 -9.14 -8.15
CA ALA A 100 23.41 -8.11 -7.61
C ALA A 100 23.17 -8.31 -6.11
N MET A 101 22.89 -9.54 -5.66
CA MET A 101 22.67 -9.86 -4.25
C MET A 101 23.90 -9.65 -3.38
N LEU A 102 25.13 -9.83 -3.90
CA LEU A 102 26.36 -9.48 -3.17
C LEU A 102 26.39 -8.01 -2.74
N THR A 103 25.70 -7.12 -3.45
CA THR A 103 25.56 -5.71 -3.04
C THR A 103 24.84 -5.60 -1.70
N ALA A 104 23.71 -6.29 -1.51
CA ALA A 104 22.98 -6.29 -0.24
C ALA A 104 23.82 -6.89 0.90
N PHE A 105 24.47 -8.03 0.65
CA PHE A 105 25.33 -8.68 1.66
C PHE A 105 26.53 -7.82 2.10
N ARG A 106 27.04 -6.96 1.21
CA ARG A 106 28.07 -5.97 1.56
C ARG A 106 27.53 -4.87 2.47
N ARG A 107 26.31 -4.38 2.21
CA ARG A 107 25.64 -3.40 3.09
C ARG A 107 25.37 -4.00 4.46
N ASP A 108 24.91 -5.24 4.49
CA ASP A 108 24.65 -6.02 5.70
C ASP A 108 25.93 -6.29 6.51
N SER A 109 27.06 -6.52 5.83
CA SER A 109 28.38 -6.67 6.47
C SER A 109 28.90 -5.37 7.12
N ARG A 110 28.35 -4.22 6.72
CA ARG A 110 28.67 -2.89 7.26
C ARG A 110 27.60 -2.36 8.21
N SER A 111 26.50 -3.09 8.38
CA SER A 111 25.32 -2.66 9.14
C SER A 111 24.80 -1.28 8.68
N GLU A 112 24.76 -1.05 7.36
CA GLU A 112 24.23 0.19 6.80
C GLU A 112 22.73 0.34 7.11
N SER A 113 22.33 1.51 7.63
CA SER A 113 20.92 1.79 7.95
C SER A 113 20.14 2.29 6.72
N CYS A 114 18.83 2.08 6.73
CA CYS A 114 17.93 2.63 5.72
C CYS A 114 17.48 4.03 6.13
N ALA A 115 17.98 5.07 5.46
CA ALA A 115 17.64 6.46 5.79
C ALA A 115 16.14 6.77 5.62
N ASP A 116 15.55 6.28 4.54
CA ASP A 116 14.16 6.50 4.14
C ASP A 116 13.56 5.26 3.44
N TRP A 117 12.32 5.37 2.93
CA TRP A 117 11.70 4.27 2.19
C TRP A 117 12.44 3.94 0.88
N ASN A 118 13.06 4.92 0.22
CA ASN A 118 13.82 4.67 -1.01
C ASN A 118 15.06 3.84 -0.72
N ALA A 119 15.77 4.12 0.38
CA ALA A 119 16.91 3.33 0.82
C ALA A 119 16.50 1.87 1.11
N LEU A 120 15.36 1.66 1.78
CA LEU A 120 14.82 0.31 2.01
C LEU A 120 14.40 -0.39 0.71
N ALA A 121 13.72 0.32 -0.19
CA ALA A 121 13.31 -0.23 -1.48
C ALA A 121 14.52 -0.55 -2.38
N ASP A 122 15.56 0.28 -2.36
CA ASP A 122 16.83 0.05 -3.05
C ASP A 122 17.58 -1.14 -2.44
N TYR A 123 17.61 -1.27 -1.12
CA TYR A 123 18.12 -2.48 -0.47
C TYR A 123 17.38 -3.73 -0.96
N CYS A 124 16.04 -3.71 -0.98
CA CYS A 124 15.21 -4.81 -1.50
C CYS A 124 15.47 -5.11 -2.99
N ALA A 125 15.84 -4.09 -3.77
CA ALA A 125 16.20 -4.24 -5.17
C ALA A 125 17.46 -5.09 -5.38
N TYR A 126 18.32 -5.19 -4.36
CA TYR A 126 19.47 -6.08 -4.35
C TYR A 126 19.24 -7.35 -3.53
N SER A 127 18.51 -7.31 -2.41
CA SER A 127 18.35 -8.47 -1.52
C SER A 127 17.24 -9.45 -1.93
N ALA A 128 16.30 -9.05 -2.79
CA ALA A 128 15.15 -9.91 -3.14
C ALA A 128 14.78 -9.91 -4.61
N ASN A 129 14.73 -8.74 -5.26
CA ASN A 129 14.29 -8.62 -6.67
C ASN A 129 15.10 -9.51 -7.66
N PRO A 130 16.43 -9.71 -7.48
CA PRO A 130 17.18 -10.60 -8.35
C PRO A 130 16.62 -12.03 -8.40
N VAL A 131 16.05 -12.54 -7.30
CA VAL A 131 15.43 -13.87 -7.25
C VAL A 131 14.25 -13.97 -8.20
N GLY A 132 13.37 -12.95 -8.21
CA GLY A 132 12.22 -12.89 -9.10
C GLY A 132 12.63 -12.84 -10.57
N ARG A 133 13.61 -11.99 -10.90
CA ARG A 133 14.18 -11.87 -12.25
C ARG A 133 14.84 -13.18 -12.73
N MET A 134 15.60 -13.82 -11.83
CA MET A 134 15.90 -15.27 -11.75
C MET A 134 14.83 -16.12 -12.42
N LEU A 135 13.72 -16.24 -11.70
CA LEU A 135 12.63 -17.14 -12.04
C LEU A 135 11.95 -16.75 -13.36
N LEU A 136 11.82 -15.46 -13.68
CA LEU A 136 11.27 -15.01 -14.96
C LEU A 136 12.12 -15.47 -16.14
N ARG A 137 13.43 -15.20 -16.13
CA ARG A 137 14.32 -15.61 -17.22
C ARG A 137 14.41 -17.12 -17.38
N LEU A 138 14.41 -17.87 -16.27
CA LEU A 138 14.36 -19.35 -16.31
C LEU A 138 13.12 -19.89 -17.03
N HIS A 139 12.05 -19.11 -17.12
CA HIS A 139 10.81 -19.47 -17.82
C HIS A 139 10.64 -18.74 -19.16
N GLY A 140 11.65 -17.99 -19.63
CA GLY A 140 11.57 -17.22 -20.88
C GLY A 140 10.59 -16.04 -20.82
N GLU A 141 10.38 -15.48 -19.63
CA GLU A 141 9.51 -14.32 -19.42
C GLU A 141 10.36 -13.03 -19.49
N GLU A 142 10.14 -12.23 -20.53
CA GLU A 142 10.88 -10.98 -20.79
C GLU A 142 10.00 -9.73 -20.75
N ASP A 143 8.71 -9.91 -20.45
CA ASP A 143 7.73 -8.83 -20.42
C ASP A 143 8.06 -7.83 -19.30
N ALA A 144 8.21 -6.55 -19.66
CA ALA A 144 8.63 -5.51 -18.73
C ALA A 144 7.61 -5.28 -17.59
N ASP A 145 6.31 -5.48 -17.86
CA ASP A 145 5.27 -5.38 -16.83
C ASP A 145 5.35 -6.58 -15.87
N ALA A 146 5.65 -7.78 -16.37
CA ALA A 146 5.89 -8.96 -15.55
C ALA A 146 7.12 -8.78 -14.66
N VAL A 147 8.21 -8.21 -15.19
CA VAL A 147 9.41 -7.87 -14.40
C VAL A 147 9.06 -6.90 -13.27
N ARG A 148 8.37 -5.80 -13.57
CA ARG A 148 7.94 -4.82 -12.55
C ARG A 148 7.02 -5.44 -11.49
N ALA A 149 6.08 -6.30 -11.90
CA ALA A 149 5.19 -6.97 -10.95
C ALA A 149 5.91 -8.03 -10.10
N ALA A 150 6.93 -8.70 -10.64
CA ALA A 150 7.78 -9.63 -9.90
C ALA A 150 8.69 -8.91 -8.90
N ASP A 151 9.32 -7.80 -9.30
CA ASP A 151 10.10 -6.96 -8.40
C ASP A 151 9.24 -6.45 -7.23
N ALA A 152 8.03 -5.97 -7.51
CA ALA A 152 7.09 -5.57 -6.47
C ALA A 152 6.75 -6.73 -5.52
N LEU A 153 6.55 -7.94 -6.04
CA LEU A 153 6.30 -9.12 -5.20
C LEU A 153 7.52 -9.46 -4.32
N CYS A 154 8.72 -9.47 -4.89
CA CYS A 154 9.95 -9.75 -4.16
C CYS A 154 10.20 -8.71 -3.05
N THR A 155 10.04 -7.43 -3.36
CA THR A 155 10.14 -6.34 -2.37
C THR A 155 9.11 -6.51 -1.26
N VAL A 156 7.85 -6.86 -1.58
CA VAL A 156 6.82 -7.15 -0.58
C VAL A 156 7.26 -8.28 0.36
N LEU A 157 7.74 -9.40 -0.19
CA LEU A 157 8.15 -10.55 0.63
C LEU A 157 9.30 -10.18 1.55
N GLN A 158 10.25 -9.39 1.05
CA GLN A 158 11.42 -8.97 1.80
C GLN A 158 11.06 -8.01 2.93
N VAL A 159 10.21 -7.01 2.68
CA VAL A 159 9.71 -6.12 3.74
C VAL A 159 8.93 -6.92 4.78
N LEU A 160 8.07 -7.86 4.38
CA LEU A 160 7.36 -8.70 5.34
C LEU A 160 8.30 -9.56 6.19
N ASN A 161 9.36 -10.13 5.61
CA ASN A 161 10.39 -10.86 6.37
C ASN A 161 11.10 -9.94 7.37
N HIS A 162 11.54 -8.75 6.93
CA HIS A 162 12.16 -7.76 7.83
C HIS A 162 11.25 -7.42 9.01
N LEU A 163 9.94 -7.30 8.81
CA LEU A 163 9.00 -7.04 9.90
C LEU A 163 8.82 -8.26 10.83
N GLN A 164 8.88 -9.48 10.31
CA GLN A 164 8.79 -10.70 11.14
C GLN A 164 10.01 -10.85 12.03
N ASP A 165 11.19 -10.57 11.47
CA ASP A 165 12.48 -10.90 12.08
C ASP A 165 13.16 -9.67 12.73
N MET A 166 12.52 -8.49 12.70
CA MET A 166 13.09 -7.21 13.20
C MET A 166 13.72 -7.28 14.58
N GLY A 167 13.18 -8.13 15.46
CA GLY A 167 13.69 -8.34 16.80
C GLY A 167 14.98 -9.13 16.85
N ASP A 168 15.00 -10.22 16.10
CA ASP A 168 16.11 -11.15 16.04
C ASP A 168 17.26 -10.49 15.25
N ASP A 169 16.96 -9.84 14.13
CA ASP A 169 17.91 -9.07 13.32
C ASP A 169 18.63 -7.99 14.15
N ARG A 170 17.89 -7.24 14.99
CA ARG A 170 18.49 -6.22 15.86
C ARG A 170 19.36 -6.85 16.95
N ARG A 171 18.88 -7.90 17.62
CA ARG A 171 19.59 -8.49 18.78
C ARG A 171 20.79 -9.34 18.38
N GLU A 172 20.68 -10.10 17.30
CA GLU A 172 21.67 -11.10 16.90
C GLU A 172 22.66 -10.54 15.87
N LEU A 173 22.21 -9.66 14.98
CA LEU A 173 23.02 -9.13 13.87
C LEU A 173 23.32 -7.63 14.00
N GLY A 174 22.65 -6.91 14.91
CA GLY A 174 22.78 -5.46 15.02
C GLY A 174 22.25 -4.71 13.81
N ARG A 175 21.29 -5.29 13.08
CA ARG A 175 20.71 -4.71 11.85
C ARG A 175 19.29 -4.21 12.05
N ILE A 176 18.98 -3.10 11.40
CA ILE A 176 17.64 -2.49 11.42
C ILE A 176 17.31 -2.03 9.99
N TYR A 177 16.25 -2.60 9.43
CA TYR A 177 15.78 -2.28 8.08
C TYR A 177 14.60 -1.30 8.06
N LEU A 178 14.06 -0.92 9.22
CA LEU A 178 13.02 0.10 9.29
C LEU A 178 13.60 1.46 8.84
N PRO A 179 12.89 2.25 8.04
CA PRO A 179 13.34 3.59 7.65
C PRO A 179 13.58 4.49 8.86
N GLN A 180 14.76 5.11 8.92
CA GLN A 180 15.19 5.92 10.05
C GLN A 180 14.28 7.13 10.25
N ASP A 181 13.98 7.86 9.17
CA ASP A 181 13.11 9.03 9.18
C ASP A 181 11.68 8.72 9.67
N TRP A 182 11.22 7.46 9.60
CA TRP A 182 9.91 7.03 10.10
C TRP A 182 9.98 6.73 11.59
N MET A 183 11.06 6.10 12.06
CA MET A 183 11.29 5.89 13.48
C MET A 183 11.45 7.23 14.22
N ASP A 184 12.14 8.19 13.62
CA ASP A 184 12.37 9.52 14.20
C ASP A 184 11.06 10.29 14.47
N GLN A 185 9.99 10.03 13.71
CA GLN A 185 8.66 10.63 13.96
C GLN A 185 8.03 10.18 15.28
N VAL A 186 8.45 9.03 15.81
CA VAL A 186 7.79 8.38 16.95
C VAL A 186 8.74 8.19 18.14
N GLY A 187 9.80 8.99 18.22
CA GLY A 187 10.78 8.93 19.32
C GLY A 187 12.04 8.13 19.02
N GLY A 188 12.27 7.77 17.75
CA GLY A 188 13.49 7.10 17.30
C GLY A 188 13.53 5.60 17.56
N GLU A 189 14.71 5.02 17.36
CA GLU A 189 14.94 3.58 17.48
C GLU A 189 14.54 3.04 18.87
N GLU A 190 14.94 3.71 19.94
CA GLU A 190 14.67 3.25 21.30
C GLU A 190 13.17 3.09 21.55
N ALA A 191 12.36 4.10 21.21
CA ALA A 191 10.91 4.05 21.35
C ALA A 191 10.28 2.91 20.53
N VAL A 192 10.70 2.73 19.28
CA VAL A 192 10.17 1.67 18.40
C VAL A 192 10.44 0.27 18.95
N PHE A 193 11.60 0.02 19.52
CA PHE A 193 11.95 -1.32 20.00
C PHE A 193 11.60 -1.58 21.47
N THR A 194 11.17 -0.56 22.22
CA THR A 194 10.77 -0.71 23.64
C THR A 194 9.26 -0.55 23.84
N GLU A 195 8.62 0.37 23.13
CA GLU A 195 7.22 0.73 23.33
C GLU A 195 6.30 0.22 22.21
N ALA A 196 5.10 -0.25 22.57
CA ALA A 196 4.18 -0.85 21.60
C ALA A 196 3.52 0.19 20.68
N ALA A 197 3.20 1.39 21.18
CA ALA A 197 2.46 2.39 20.41
C ALA A 197 3.32 3.04 19.29
N PRO A 198 4.54 3.57 19.57
CA PRO A 198 5.48 4.02 18.53
C PRO A 198 5.76 2.96 17.47
N ARG A 199 6.03 1.72 17.91
CA ARG A 199 6.25 0.57 17.01
C ARG A 199 5.09 0.35 16.07
N ARG A 200 3.86 0.33 16.60
CA ARG A 200 2.65 0.06 15.79
C ARG A 200 2.49 1.08 14.68
N ALA A 201 2.77 2.36 14.95
CA ALA A 201 2.69 3.43 13.95
C ALA A 201 3.66 3.19 12.77
N VAL A 202 4.93 2.87 13.04
CA VAL A 202 5.93 2.59 12.00
C VAL A 202 5.58 1.32 11.22
N LEU A 203 5.16 0.25 11.92
CA LEU A 203 4.76 -1.00 11.28
C LEU A 203 3.54 -0.82 10.39
N ASP A 204 2.53 -0.06 10.82
CA ASP A 204 1.35 0.21 10.00
C ASP A 204 1.70 1.01 8.74
N ALA A 205 2.54 2.04 8.86
CA ALA A 205 3.04 2.78 7.68
C ALA A 205 3.74 1.85 6.67
N LEU A 206 4.59 0.93 7.14
CA LEU A 206 5.29 -0.01 6.28
C LEU A 206 4.32 -1.02 5.64
N LEU A 207 3.33 -1.49 6.40
CA LEU A 207 2.32 -2.42 5.90
C LEU A 207 1.33 -1.76 4.92
N ASP A 208 1.06 -0.46 5.04
CA ASP A 208 0.28 0.31 4.07
C ASP A 208 1.03 0.45 2.74
N ARG A 209 2.32 0.79 2.81
CA ARG A 209 3.17 0.84 1.62
C ARG A 209 3.35 -0.54 0.97
N THR A 210 3.48 -1.58 1.78
CA THR A 210 3.56 -2.97 1.33
C THR A 210 2.25 -3.44 0.67
N ASP A 211 1.05 -3.06 1.18
CA ASP A 211 -0.23 -3.38 0.51
C ASP A 211 -0.33 -2.68 -0.86
N THR A 212 0.25 -1.49 -1.01
CA THR A 212 0.32 -0.77 -2.28
C THR A 212 1.19 -1.49 -3.31
N LEU A 213 2.36 -2.02 -2.90
CA LEU A 213 3.20 -2.85 -3.77
C LEU A 213 2.51 -4.19 -4.12
N LEU A 214 1.74 -4.76 -3.19
CA LEU A 214 0.93 -5.96 -3.45
C LEU A 214 -0.11 -5.74 -4.55
N ASP A 215 -0.65 -4.52 -4.70
CA ASP A 215 -1.56 -4.19 -5.79
C ASP A 215 -0.87 -4.16 -7.16
N VAL A 216 0.42 -3.79 -7.21
CA VAL A 216 1.24 -3.90 -8.43
C VAL A 216 1.53 -5.38 -8.72
N ALA A 217 2.00 -6.12 -7.71
CA ALA A 217 2.30 -7.54 -7.80
C ALA A 217 1.09 -8.41 -8.18
N ALA A 218 -0.12 -7.99 -7.82
CA ALA A 218 -1.36 -8.72 -8.06
C ALA A 218 -1.61 -9.06 -9.55
N ALA A 219 -1.01 -8.31 -10.47
CA ALA A 219 -1.10 -8.53 -11.91
C ALA A 219 -0.15 -9.61 -12.43
N LEU A 220 0.89 -9.98 -11.68
CA LEU A 220 1.93 -10.90 -12.14
C LEU A 220 1.36 -12.22 -12.71
N PRO A 221 0.43 -12.93 -12.04
CA PRO A 221 -0.05 -14.22 -12.55
C PRO A 221 -0.69 -14.19 -13.94
N ARG A 222 -1.27 -13.05 -14.34
CA ARG A 222 -1.91 -12.92 -15.67
C ARG A 222 -0.94 -12.41 -16.74
N LEU A 223 0.18 -11.82 -16.36
CA LEU A 223 1.22 -11.34 -17.27
C LEU A 223 2.14 -12.48 -17.73
N LEU A 224 2.19 -13.58 -16.98
CA LEU A 224 3.07 -14.72 -17.24
C LEU A 224 2.49 -15.68 -18.30
N ARG A 225 3.35 -16.12 -19.21
CA ARG A 225 3.04 -17.18 -20.20
C ARG A 225 3.09 -18.56 -19.54
N SER A 226 4.04 -18.76 -18.62
CA SER A 226 4.22 -19.98 -17.83
C SER A 226 3.08 -20.15 -16.83
N ARG A 227 2.18 -21.11 -17.09
CA ARG A 227 1.04 -21.41 -16.22
C ARG A 227 1.45 -21.88 -14.81
N ARG A 228 2.59 -22.58 -14.70
CA ARG A 228 3.11 -23.04 -13.41
C ARG A 228 3.62 -21.87 -12.58
N LEU A 229 4.38 -20.96 -13.20
CA LEU A 229 4.88 -19.76 -12.53
C LEU A 229 3.74 -18.78 -12.19
N ALA A 230 2.74 -18.67 -13.06
CA ALA A 230 1.50 -17.93 -12.80
C ALA A 230 0.76 -18.46 -11.55
N PHE A 231 0.58 -19.78 -11.45
CA PHE A 231 -0.07 -20.38 -10.30
C PHE A 231 0.75 -20.21 -9.00
N GLN A 232 2.08 -20.40 -9.09
CA GLN A 232 2.98 -20.19 -7.96
C GLN A 232 2.93 -18.73 -7.47
N SER A 233 3.08 -17.75 -8.36
CA SER A 233 2.99 -16.33 -8.01
C SER A 233 1.63 -15.96 -7.41
N ALA A 234 0.53 -16.49 -7.94
CA ALA A 234 -0.80 -16.27 -7.36
C ALA A 234 -0.91 -16.82 -5.92
N THR A 235 -0.32 -17.98 -5.67
CA THR A 235 -0.24 -18.57 -4.32
C THR A 235 0.61 -17.71 -3.40
N THR A 236 1.79 -17.28 -3.85
CA THR A 236 2.70 -16.41 -3.10
C THR A 236 2.05 -15.08 -2.72
N ILE A 237 1.33 -14.44 -3.65
CA ILE A 237 0.55 -13.21 -3.37
C ILE A 237 -0.54 -13.49 -2.32
N GLY A 238 -1.20 -14.66 -2.41
CA GLY A 238 -2.18 -15.09 -1.42
C GLY A 238 -1.60 -15.29 -0.02
N CYS A 239 -0.38 -15.82 0.06
CA CYS A 239 0.39 -15.96 1.30
C CYS A 239 0.83 -14.59 1.85
N ALA A 240 1.40 -13.73 1.00
CA ALA A 240 1.85 -12.39 1.38
C ALA A 240 0.71 -11.54 1.95
N ARG A 241 -0.48 -11.56 1.33
CA ARG A 241 -1.68 -10.87 1.86
C ARG A 241 -2.09 -11.37 3.25
N ARG A 242 -1.97 -12.68 3.52
CA ARG A 242 -2.30 -13.26 4.83
C ARG A 242 -1.26 -12.90 5.87
N LEU A 243 0.02 -12.91 5.51
CA LEU A 243 1.11 -12.53 6.40
C LEU A 243 1.00 -11.03 6.76
N LEU A 244 0.75 -10.17 5.77
CA LEU A 244 0.46 -8.75 5.98
C LEU A 244 -0.71 -8.55 6.94
N ALA A 245 -1.82 -9.27 6.74
CA ALA A 245 -2.98 -9.18 7.64
C ALA A 245 -2.65 -9.62 9.07
N ARG A 246 -1.78 -10.63 9.25
CA ARG A 246 -1.33 -11.06 10.57
C ARG A 246 -0.40 -10.05 11.23
N LEU A 247 0.53 -9.45 10.50
CA LEU A 247 1.42 -8.40 11.00
C LEU A 247 0.67 -7.10 11.33
N ARG A 248 -0.48 -6.84 10.68
CA ARG A 248 -1.39 -5.77 11.11
C ARG A 248 -2.09 -6.10 12.43
N ALA A 249 -2.42 -7.37 12.66
CA ALA A 249 -3.18 -7.82 13.82
C ALA A 249 -2.31 -8.22 15.04
N ALA A 250 -0.99 -8.22 14.90
CA ALA A 250 -0.07 -8.71 15.91
C ALA A 250 1.21 -7.89 15.95
N ASP A 251 1.87 -7.89 17.11
CA ASP A 251 3.19 -7.29 17.29
C ASP A 251 4.28 -8.36 17.11
N PRO A 252 5.16 -8.23 16.08
CA PRO A 252 6.25 -9.18 15.84
C PRO A 252 7.30 -9.18 16.97
N MET A 253 7.40 -8.11 17.77
CA MET A 253 8.31 -8.08 18.91
C MET A 253 7.80 -8.85 20.12
N ALA A 254 6.48 -9.03 20.24
CA ALA A 254 5.88 -9.78 21.33
C ALA A 254 5.85 -11.29 21.07
N ARG A 255 5.73 -11.70 19.79
CA ARG A 255 5.70 -13.11 19.38
C ARG A 255 6.04 -13.23 17.91
N ARG A 256 6.60 -14.39 17.53
CA ARG A 256 6.81 -14.73 16.12
C ARG A 256 5.48 -14.70 15.36
N VAL A 257 5.39 -13.84 14.35
CA VAL A 257 4.26 -13.79 13.41
C VAL A 257 4.67 -14.57 12.18
N ALA A 258 4.02 -15.68 11.89
CA ALA A 258 4.32 -16.52 10.73
C ALA A 258 3.03 -17.07 10.10
N LEU A 259 3.13 -17.59 8.88
CA LEU A 259 2.04 -18.32 8.24
C LEU A 259 1.90 -19.72 8.84
N THR A 260 0.67 -20.23 8.94
CA THR A 260 0.41 -21.65 9.23
C THR A 260 0.28 -22.46 7.94
N LYS A 261 0.37 -23.79 8.04
CA LYS A 261 0.07 -24.70 6.93
C LYS A 261 -1.35 -24.48 6.36
N GLY A 262 -2.32 -24.15 7.22
CA GLY A 262 -3.69 -23.83 6.81
C GLY A 262 -3.77 -22.57 5.94
N ASP A 263 -2.97 -21.55 6.24
CA ASP A 263 -2.90 -20.32 5.44
C ASP A 263 -2.36 -20.60 4.04
N VAL A 264 -1.29 -21.40 3.95
CA VAL A 264 -0.68 -21.80 2.67
C VAL A 264 -1.67 -22.63 1.84
N LEU A 265 -2.35 -23.60 2.45
CA LEU A 265 -3.40 -24.39 1.78
C LEU A 265 -4.55 -23.50 1.28
N SER A 266 -4.98 -22.53 2.09
CA SER A 266 -6.04 -21.59 1.72
C SER A 266 -5.59 -20.66 0.57
N ALA A 267 -4.33 -20.22 0.56
CA ALA A 267 -3.76 -19.43 -0.52
C ALA A 267 -3.67 -20.24 -1.83
N LEU A 268 -3.21 -21.50 -1.73
CA LEU A 268 -3.14 -22.44 -2.85
C LEU A 268 -4.52 -22.73 -3.44
N ALA A 269 -5.51 -23.05 -2.60
CA ALA A 269 -6.87 -23.35 -3.04
C ALA A 269 -7.58 -22.15 -3.66
N GLY A 270 -7.25 -20.94 -3.20
CA GLY A 270 -7.79 -19.69 -3.73
C GLY A 270 -7.07 -19.12 -4.96
N ALA A 271 -5.95 -19.72 -5.40
CA ALA A 271 -5.15 -19.20 -6.50
C ALA A 271 -5.76 -19.56 -7.88
N PRO A 272 -6.27 -18.58 -8.65
CA PRO A 272 -6.82 -18.86 -9.98
C PRO A 272 -5.71 -19.26 -10.96
N ARG A 273 -5.97 -20.27 -11.81
CA ARG A 273 -5.01 -20.85 -12.78
C ARG A 273 -4.46 -19.87 -13.85
N GLY A 274 -5.00 -18.65 -13.94
CA GLY A 274 -4.54 -17.59 -14.85
C GLY A 274 -4.50 -16.20 -14.23
N GLY A 275 -4.54 -16.10 -12.89
CA GLY A 275 -4.65 -14.81 -12.19
C GLY A 275 -6.06 -14.22 -12.19
N PRO A 276 -6.39 -13.36 -11.20
CA PRO A 276 -7.62 -12.59 -11.22
C PRO A 276 -7.55 -11.48 -12.28
N SER A 277 -8.70 -11.10 -12.85
CA SER A 277 -8.78 -9.90 -13.70
C SER A 277 -8.65 -8.62 -12.86
N ASP A 278 -8.25 -7.51 -13.49
CA ASP A 278 -8.12 -6.22 -12.80
C ASP A 278 -9.44 -5.78 -12.15
N ALA A 279 -10.57 -5.96 -12.85
CA ALA A 279 -11.90 -5.74 -12.29
C ALA A 279 -12.20 -6.61 -11.05
N ALA A 280 -11.69 -7.85 -11.00
CA ALA A 280 -11.85 -8.72 -9.84
C ALA A 280 -10.99 -8.27 -8.66
N LEU A 281 -9.75 -7.82 -8.93
CA LEU A 281 -8.86 -7.25 -7.92
C LEU A 281 -9.43 -5.97 -7.33
N VAL A 282 -9.87 -5.03 -8.17
CA VAL A 282 -10.50 -3.77 -7.73
C VAL A 282 -11.77 -4.07 -6.92
N ARG A 283 -12.64 -4.96 -7.37
CA ARG A 283 -13.83 -5.38 -6.60
C ARG A 283 -13.46 -5.97 -5.24
N ALA A 284 -12.43 -6.81 -5.16
CA ALA A 284 -11.98 -7.36 -3.89
C ALA A 284 -11.46 -6.27 -2.95
N ARG A 285 -10.69 -5.29 -3.46
CA ARG A 285 -10.22 -4.12 -2.69
C ARG A 285 -11.40 -3.32 -2.12
N VAL A 286 -12.40 -3.00 -2.95
CA VAL A 286 -13.62 -2.29 -2.52
C VAL A 286 -14.39 -3.10 -1.47
N ALA A 287 -14.52 -4.41 -1.63
CA ALA A 287 -15.22 -5.26 -0.67
C ALA A 287 -14.51 -5.29 0.70
N ARG A 288 -13.17 -5.36 0.73
CA ARG A 288 -12.39 -5.31 1.99
C ARG A 288 -12.57 -3.99 2.74
N ALA A 289 -12.72 -2.87 2.03
CA ALA A 289 -12.88 -1.55 2.63
C ALA A 289 -14.19 -1.40 3.43
N GLY A 290 -15.18 -2.29 3.24
CA GLY A 290 -16.36 -2.39 4.10
C GLY A 290 -17.32 -1.18 4.11
N SER A 291 -17.17 -0.24 3.17
CA SER A 291 -17.89 1.04 3.22
C SER A 291 -19.37 0.92 2.84
N SER A 292 -20.19 1.79 3.44
CA SER A 292 -21.63 1.96 3.11
C SER A 292 -21.86 2.35 1.64
N PHE A 293 -20.85 2.96 1.01
CA PHE A 293 -20.79 3.30 -0.41
C PHE A 293 -21.08 2.07 -1.30
N SER A 294 -20.49 0.91 -0.98
CA SER A 294 -20.71 -0.34 -1.74
C SER A 294 -22.18 -0.78 -1.79
N ARG A 295 -22.96 -0.53 -0.72
CA ARG A 295 -24.38 -0.89 -0.63
C ARG A 295 -25.28 0.11 -1.36
N GLY A 296 -24.99 1.41 -1.25
CA GLY A 296 -25.78 2.46 -1.91
C GLY A 296 -25.76 2.38 -3.45
N MET A 297 -24.78 1.67 -4.00
CA MET A 297 -24.55 1.54 -5.44
C MET A 297 -24.87 0.15 -5.99
N ALA A 298 -25.48 -0.73 -5.17
CA ALA A 298 -25.85 -2.09 -5.56
C ALA A 298 -26.81 -2.13 -6.77
N SER A 299 -27.52 -1.03 -7.02
CA SER A 299 -28.41 -0.85 -8.17
C SER A 299 -27.67 -0.74 -9.52
N LEU A 300 -26.37 -0.39 -9.50
CA LEU A 300 -25.56 -0.31 -10.72
C LEU A 300 -25.12 -1.70 -11.19
N ARG A 301 -25.13 -1.90 -12.51
CA ARG A 301 -24.75 -3.15 -13.17
C ARG A 301 -23.74 -2.90 -14.29
N GLY A 302 -23.05 -3.97 -14.70
CA GLY A 302 -22.12 -3.93 -15.83
C GLY A 302 -20.99 -2.91 -15.67
N GLU A 303 -20.68 -2.20 -16.76
CA GLU A 303 -19.55 -1.26 -16.83
C GLU A 303 -19.69 -0.06 -15.89
N ARG A 304 -20.91 0.41 -15.59
CA ARG A 304 -21.10 1.53 -14.64
C ARG A 304 -20.62 1.18 -13.24
N ARG A 305 -20.97 -0.02 -12.75
CA ARG A 305 -20.53 -0.48 -11.42
C ARG A 305 -19.02 -0.66 -11.39
N ARG A 306 -18.46 -1.21 -12.47
CA ARG A 306 -17.02 -1.43 -12.63
C ARG A 306 -16.24 -0.11 -12.59
N ALA A 307 -16.65 0.88 -13.37
CA ALA A 307 -16.03 2.21 -13.39
C ALA A 307 -16.11 2.88 -12.02
N LEU A 308 -17.25 2.78 -11.33
CA LEU A 308 -17.40 3.38 -10.02
C LEU A 308 -16.54 2.69 -8.94
N TYR A 309 -16.37 1.37 -9.03
CA TYR A 309 -15.39 0.67 -8.19
C TYR A 309 -13.96 1.11 -8.47
N ALA A 310 -13.61 1.40 -9.72
CA ALA A 310 -12.30 1.93 -10.08
C ALA A 310 -12.08 3.33 -9.47
N VAL A 311 -13.03 4.25 -9.63
CA VAL A 311 -12.99 5.59 -9.01
C VAL A 311 -12.89 5.50 -7.50
N TYR A 312 -13.71 4.66 -6.86
CA TYR A 312 -13.66 4.47 -5.41
C TYR A 312 -12.32 3.89 -4.94
N ALA A 313 -11.82 2.85 -5.60
CA ALA A 313 -10.55 2.24 -5.25
C ALA A 313 -9.39 3.22 -5.43
N PHE A 314 -9.43 4.07 -6.45
CA PHE A 314 -8.50 5.18 -6.63
C PHE A 314 -8.58 6.17 -5.47
N CYS A 315 -9.76 6.72 -5.20
CA CYS A 315 -9.99 7.69 -4.12
C CYS A 315 -9.48 7.13 -2.80
N ARG A 316 -9.82 5.87 -2.50
CA ARG A 316 -9.36 5.21 -1.28
C ARG A 316 -7.85 5.01 -1.25
N SER A 317 -7.20 4.75 -2.38
CA SER A 317 -5.75 4.56 -2.43
C SER A 317 -4.97 5.85 -2.13
N VAL A 318 -5.45 6.99 -2.61
CA VAL A 318 -4.81 8.29 -2.32
C VAL A 318 -5.14 8.81 -0.92
N ASP A 319 -6.35 8.52 -0.44
CA ASP A 319 -6.79 8.74 0.95
C ASP A 319 -5.96 7.93 1.95
N ASP A 320 -5.77 6.63 1.69
CA ASP A 320 -4.91 5.75 2.50
C ASP A 320 -3.47 6.30 2.61
N ILE A 321 -2.95 6.94 1.55
CA ILE A 321 -1.61 7.56 1.57
C ILE A 321 -1.59 8.80 2.48
N ALA A 322 -2.56 9.69 2.35
CA ALA A 322 -2.63 10.92 3.15
C ALA A 322 -2.87 10.61 4.64
N ASP A 323 -3.70 9.61 4.93
CA ASP A 323 -4.04 9.17 6.29
C ASP A 323 -2.99 8.27 6.95
N GLY A 324 -2.08 7.69 6.16
CA GLY A 324 -1.03 6.80 6.67
C GLY A 324 -0.09 7.47 7.67
N ALA A 325 0.72 6.68 8.37
CA ALA A 325 1.67 7.19 9.37
C ALA A 325 3.08 7.51 8.82
N ALA A 326 3.28 7.44 7.50
CA ALA A 326 4.56 7.80 6.89
C ALA A 326 4.87 9.31 7.05
N PRO A 327 6.14 9.74 7.03
CA PRO A 327 6.49 11.16 7.05
C PRO A 327 5.86 11.96 5.90
N GLU A 328 5.66 13.27 6.10
CA GLU A 328 5.04 14.16 5.11
C GLU A 328 5.73 14.10 3.75
N ALA A 329 7.08 14.11 3.73
CA ALA A 329 7.85 14.03 2.49
C ALA A 329 7.58 12.72 1.72
N GLU A 330 7.43 11.62 2.44
CA GLU A 330 7.11 10.30 1.88
C GLU A 330 5.68 10.23 1.36
N LYS A 331 4.70 10.75 2.10
CA LYS A 331 3.32 10.87 1.63
C LYS A 331 3.23 11.66 0.33
N ARG A 332 3.88 12.81 0.24
CA ARG A 332 3.93 13.63 -0.98
C ARG A 332 4.54 12.88 -2.15
N ARG A 333 5.62 12.14 -1.92
CA ARG A 333 6.24 11.30 -2.95
C ARG A 333 5.31 10.19 -3.41
N PHE A 334 4.63 9.51 -2.49
CA PHE A 334 3.67 8.45 -2.83
C PHE A 334 2.45 8.99 -3.60
N LEU A 335 1.98 10.19 -3.28
CA LEU A 335 0.93 10.88 -4.05
C LEU A 335 1.42 11.27 -5.45
N ALA A 336 2.66 11.76 -5.58
CA ALA A 336 3.27 12.06 -6.87
C ALA A 336 3.47 10.79 -7.73
N GLU A 337 3.88 9.68 -7.13
CA GLU A 337 3.93 8.38 -7.79
C GLU A 337 2.53 7.96 -8.28
N TRP A 338 1.50 8.14 -7.45
CA TRP A 338 0.12 7.86 -7.84
C TRP A 338 -0.35 8.76 -8.98
N ARG A 339 0.02 10.04 -8.98
CA ARG A 339 -0.24 10.99 -10.07
C ARG A 339 0.34 10.50 -11.39
N GLY A 340 1.56 9.97 -11.37
CA GLY A 340 2.18 9.34 -12.55
C GLY A 340 1.39 8.16 -13.12
N LYS A 341 0.67 7.40 -12.28
CA LYS A 341 -0.19 6.27 -12.71
C LYS A 341 -1.40 6.72 -13.54
N LEU A 342 -1.76 8.01 -13.53
CA LEU A 342 -2.83 8.54 -14.39
C LEU A 342 -2.40 8.56 -15.87
N ASP A 343 -1.09 8.66 -16.15
CA ASP A 343 -0.53 8.64 -17.50
C ASP A 343 0.05 7.26 -17.85
N ALA A 344 0.68 6.59 -16.90
CA ALA A 344 1.28 5.26 -17.07
C ALA A 344 0.70 4.25 -16.06
N PRO A 345 -0.47 3.63 -16.34
CA PRO A 345 -1.11 2.68 -15.44
C PRO A 345 -0.26 1.42 -15.18
N ASP A 346 0.09 1.16 -13.91
CA ASP A 346 0.97 0.07 -13.50
C ASP A 346 0.30 -1.01 -12.63
N CYS A 347 -0.87 -0.74 -12.05
CA CYS A 347 -1.60 -1.65 -11.17
C CYS A 347 -3.07 -1.82 -11.60
N ALA A 348 -3.78 -2.76 -10.97
CA ALA A 348 -5.17 -3.04 -11.36
C ALA A 348 -6.08 -1.81 -11.17
N VAL A 349 -5.86 -1.02 -10.12
CA VAL A 349 -6.67 0.18 -9.85
C VAL A 349 -6.46 1.24 -10.93
N SER A 350 -5.21 1.57 -11.27
CA SER A 350 -4.91 2.58 -12.30
C SER A 350 -5.34 2.15 -13.70
N ARG A 351 -5.23 0.86 -14.05
CA ARG A 351 -5.73 0.35 -15.34
C ARG A 351 -7.25 0.39 -15.45
N GLU A 352 -7.97 0.02 -14.40
CA GLU A 352 -9.42 0.11 -14.37
C GLU A 352 -9.91 1.57 -14.38
N LEU A 353 -9.17 2.48 -13.72
CA LEU A 353 -9.45 3.91 -13.78
C LEU A 353 -9.21 4.47 -15.19
N ALA A 354 -8.09 4.13 -15.84
CA ALA A 354 -7.80 4.53 -17.22
C ALA A 354 -8.88 4.03 -18.18
N ARG A 355 -9.32 2.78 -18.04
CA ARG A 355 -10.46 2.23 -18.80
C ARG A 355 -11.74 3.02 -18.54
N ALA A 356 -12.06 3.31 -17.28
CA ALA A 356 -13.25 4.09 -16.92
C ALA A 356 -13.22 5.50 -17.53
N ARG A 357 -12.05 6.15 -17.52
CA ARG A 357 -11.83 7.47 -18.12
C ARG A 357 -12.15 7.48 -19.62
N VAL A 358 -11.75 6.44 -20.36
CA VAL A 358 -12.07 6.34 -21.79
C VAL A 358 -13.55 6.06 -22.02
N ILE A 359 -14.14 5.09 -21.31
CA ILE A 359 -15.52 4.64 -21.55
C ILE A 359 -16.56 5.71 -21.18
N PHE A 360 -16.31 6.47 -20.11
CA PHE A 360 -17.25 7.44 -19.56
C PHE A 360 -16.79 8.90 -19.73
N ASP A 361 -15.76 9.14 -20.54
CA ASP A 361 -15.16 10.46 -20.76
C ASP A 361 -14.87 11.16 -19.42
N LEU A 362 -14.17 10.48 -18.51
CA LEU A 362 -13.89 11.05 -17.19
C LEU A 362 -12.68 12.00 -17.28
N PRO A 363 -12.80 13.26 -16.82
CA PRO A 363 -11.72 14.23 -16.93
C PRO A 363 -10.54 13.81 -16.05
N LYS A 364 -9.33 13.79 -16.62
CA LYS A 364 -8.10 13.55 -15.85
C LYS A 364 -7.91 14.59 -14.74
N SER A 365 -8.27 15.85 -15.04
CA SER A 365 -8.18 16.98 -14.12
C SER A 365 -8.96 16.76 -12.82
N GLU A 366 -10.05 15.97 -12.84
CA GLU A 366 -10.78 15.65 -11.61
C GLU A 366 -10.05 14.59 -10.77
N CYS A 367 -9.33 13.66 -11.39
CA CYS A 367 -8.43 12.77 -10.66
C CYS A 367 -7.25 13.54 -10.08
N GLU A 368 -6.67 14.49 -10.82
CA GLU A 368 -5.60 15.37 -10.34
C GLU A 368 -6.09 16.24 -9.19
N ALA A 369 -7.29 16.81 -9.28
CA ALA A 369 -7.90 17.58 -8.20
C ALA A 369 -8.09 16.75 -6.91
N MET A 370 -8.45 15.47 -7.02
CA MET A 370 -8.50 14.57 -5.88
C MET A 370 -7.12 14.40 -5.23
N ILE A 371 -6.06 14.22 -6.03
CA ILE A 371 -4.69 14.10 -5.53
C ILE A 371 -4.23 15.40 -4.86
N ASP A 372 -4.47 16.56 -5.47
CA ASP A 372 -4.17 17.87 -4.87
C ASP A 372 -4.89 18.06 -3.52
N GLY A 373 -6.10 17.51 -3.38
CA GLY A 373 -6.83 17.49 -2.11
C GLY A 373 -6.11 16.64 -1.06
N MET A 374 -5.67 15.44 -1.43
CA MET A 374 -4.91 14.55 -0.54
C MET A 374 -3.52 15.08 -0.19
N GLU A 375 -2.90 15.91 -1.04
CA GLU A 375 -1.68 16.63 -0.70
C GLU A 375 -1.89 17.63 0.44
N THR A 376 -3.08 18.23 0.54
CA THR A 376 -3.46 19.06 1.69
C THR A 376 -3.54 18.19 2.95
N ASP A 377 -4.13 16.99 2.87
CA ASP A 377 -4.28 16.04 3.99
C ASP A 377 -2.98 15.34 4.40
N SER A 378 -1.94 15.44 3.57
CA SER A 378 -0.63 14.82 3.81
C SER A 378 0.27 15.58 4.78
N THR A 379 -0.07 16.84 5.10
CA THR A 379 0.73 17.67 6.01
C THR A 379 0.77 17.11 7.42
N ALA A 380 1.88 17.30 8.12
CA ALA A 380 2.01 16.86 9.52
C ALA A 380 0.94 17.48 10.44
N ARG A 381 0.56 18.74 10.18
CA ARG A 381 -0.51 19.45 10.90
C ARG A 381 -1.39 20.18 9.91
N LEU A 382 -2.63 19.74 9.76
CA LEU A 382 -3.57 20.35 8.83
C LEU A 382 -4.36 21.46 9.52
N ARG A 383 -4.26 22.69 8.99
CA ARG A 383 -5.09 23.82 9.39
C ARG A 383 -5.61 24.55 8.16
N ILE A 384 -6.93 24.58 8.00
CA ILE A 384 -7.56 25.34 6.91
C ILE A 384 -7.60 26.82 7.32
N PRO A 385 -6.94 27.73 6.57
CA PRO A 385 -6.80 29.12 7.01
C PRO A 385 -8.13 29.90 6.97
N ASP A 386 -8.89 29.74 5.90
CA ASP A 386 -10.09 30.53 5.63
C ASP A 386 -11.16 29.73 4.86
N GLU A 387 -12.29 30.39 4.61
CA GLU A 387 -13.42 29.81 3.89
C GLU A 387 -13.09 29.43 2.44
N ALA A 388 -12.25 30.21 1.77
CA ALA A 388 -11.87 29.95 0.38
C ALA A 388 -11.02 28.67 0.28
N ALA A 389 -10.12 28.46 1.23
CA ALA A 389 -9.35 27.24 1.37
C ALA A 389 -10.24 26.03 1.70
N LEU A 390 -11.25 26.18 2.58
CA LEU A 390 -12.24 25.13 2.83
C LEU A 390 -13.02 24.76 1.56
N ASP A 391 -13.48 25.76 0.80
CA ASP A 391 -14.25 25.52 -0.42
C ASP A 391 -13.41 24.85 -1.52
N LEU A 392 -12.13 25.22 -1.63
CA LEU A 392 -11.18 24.57 -2.52
C LEU A 392 -10.91 23.12 -2.08
N TYR A 393 -10.73 22.88 -0.78
CA TYR A 393 -10.56 21.55 -0.22
C TYR A 393 -11.78 20.66 -0.57
N CYS A 394 -13.00 21.10 -0.22
CA CYS A 394 -14.24 20.38 -0.52
C CYS A 394 -14.45 20.16 -2.03
N ARG A 395 -14.07 21.12 -2.88
CA ARG A 395 -14.08 20.97 -4.35
C ARG A 395 -13.18 19.83 -4.82
N ARG A 396 -11.99 19.72 -4.23
CA ARG A 396 -10.95 18.76 -4.59
C ARG A 396 -11.25 17.35 -4.09
N VAL A 397 -11.55 17.17 -2.82
CA VAL A 397 -11.65 15.83 -2.21
C VAL A 397 -13.00 15.14 -2.42
N ALA A 398 -14.07 15.90 -2.69
CA ALA A 398 -15.42 15.33 -2.84
C ALA A 398 -16.18 15.87 -4.05
N GLY A 399 -16.02 17.16 -4.38
CA GLY A 399 -16.59 17.74 -5.59
C GLY A 399 -16.14 17.01 -6.86
N SER A 400 -14.84 16.70 -6.97
CA SER A 400 -14.27 15.95 -8.09
C SER A 400 -14.89 14.56 -8.25
N VAL A 401 -15.07 13.84 -7.14
CA VAL A 401 -15.73 12.53 -7.10
C VAL A 401 -17.19 12.64 -7.55
N GLY A 402 -17.87 13.72 -7.17
CA GLY A 402 -19.22 14.05 -7.65
C GLY A 402 -19.28 14.19 -9.17
N VAL A 403 -18.37 14.96 -9.77
CA VAL A 403 -18.25 15.15 -11.23
C VAL A 403 -17.98 13.82 -11.94
N LEU A 404 -17.02 13.03 -11.44
CA LEU A 404 -16.72 11.70 -11.99
C LEU A 404 -17.95 10.77 -11.92
N SER A 405 -18.69 10.82 -10.81
CA SER A 405 -19.83 9.92 -10.57
C SER A 405 -21.01 10.21 -11.51
N VAL A 406 -21.36 11.49 -11.74
CA VAL A 406 -22.51 11.83 -12.61
C VAL A 406 -22.29 11.42 -14.06
N ARG A 407 -21.04 11.50 -14.55
CA ARG A 407 -20.65 10.98 -15.87
C ARG A 407 -20.81 9.46 -15.94
N ILE A 408 -20.37 8.72 -14.92
CA ILE A 408 -20.57 7.26 -14.83
C ILE A 408 -22.05 6.88 -14.80
N PHE A 409 -22.88 7.67 -14.11
CA PHE A 409 -24.32 7.45 -14.08
C PHE A 409 -24.99 7.69 -15.43
N GLY A 410 -24.34 8.43 -16.33
CA GLY A 410 -24.86 8.77 -17.66
C GLY A 410 -25.71 10.04 -17.66
N ALA A 411 -25.37 11.00 -16.80
CA ALA A 411 -25.94 12.34 -16.76
C ALA A 411 -24.83 13.40 -16.68
N PRO A 412 -23.94 13.51 -17.68
CA PRO A 412 -22.86 14.50 -17.69
C PRO A 412 -23.38 15.95 -17.58
N GLU A 413 -24.61 16.22 -18.05
CA GLU A 413 -25.28 17.52 -17.91
C GLU A 413 -25.56 17.91 -16.45
N ALA A 414 -25.57 16.93 -15.53
CA ALA A 414 -25.81 17.15 -14.10
C ALA A 414 -24.50 17.39 -13.30
N GLU A 415 -23.45 17.91 -13.96
CA GLU A 415 -22.17 18.22 -13.33
C GLU A 415 -22.31 19.17 -12.14
N ALA A 416 -23.10 20.24 -12.30
CA ALA A 416 -23.36 21.20 -11.22
C ALA A 416 -23.98 20.53 -9.98
N PHE A 417 -24.89 19.58 -10.19
CA PHE A 417 -25.47 18.77 -9.11
C PHE A 417 -24.42 17.90 -8.44
N GLY A 418 -23.61 17.17 -9.22
CA GLY A 418 -22.55 16.31 -8.69
C GLY A 418 -21.55 17.11 -7.85
N LEU A 419 -21.15 18.27 -8.35
CA LEU A 419 -20.24 19.18 -7.66
C LEU A 419 -20.82 19.72 -6.34
N ALA A 420 -22.05 20.25 -6.38
CA ALA A 420 -22.73 20.79 -5.21
C ALA A 420 -22.95 19.72 -4.14
N LEU A 421 -23.42 18.54 -4.55
CA LEU A 421 -23.61 17.41 -3.65
C LEU A 421 -22.28 16.99 -3.03
N GLY A 422 -21.24 16.75 -3.84
CA GLY A 422 -19.93 16.31 -3.36
C GLY A 422 -19.35 17.25 -2.28
N ARG A 423 -19.33 18.56 -2.56
CA ARG A 423 -18.90 19.58 -1.58
C ARG A 423 -19.71 19.49 -0.28
N THR A 424 -21.04 19.38 -0.41
CA THR A 424 -21.95 19.31 0.75
C THR A 424 -21.70 18.06 1.60
N LEU A 425 -21.50 16.90 0.96
CA LEU A 425 -21.19 15.66 1.69
C LEU A 425 -19.88 15.79 2.49
N GLN A 426 -18.90 16.53 1.98
CA GLN A 426 -17.65 16.76 2.70
C GLN A 426 -17.83 17.68 3.92
N LEU A 427 -18.67 18.72 3.81
CA LEU A 427 -19.03 19.53 4.98
C LEU A 427 -19.68 18.69 6.08
N VAL A 428 -20.55 17.75 5.69
CA VAL A 428 -21.17 16.80 6.63
C VAL A 428 -20.12 15.86 7.23
N ASN A 429 -19.11 15.41 6.47
CA ASN A 429 -18.01 14.60 7.01
C ASN A 429 -17.22 15.39 8.06
N ILE A 430 -16.82 16.63 7.75
CA ILE A 430 -16.09 17.52 8.68
C ILE A 430 -16.88 17.70 9.98
N LEU A 431 -18.19 17.99 9.90
CA LEU A 431 -19.05 18.13 11.08
C LEU A 431 -19.21 16.83 11.89
N ARG A 432 -19.14 15.68 11.21
CA ARG A 432 -19.38 14.37 11.80
C ARG A 432 -18.17 13.83 12.55
N ASP A 433 -16.98 14.14 12.06
CA ASP A 433 -15.73 13.46 12.45
C ASP A 433 -14.74 14.42 13.18
N ILE A 434 -15.25 15.53 13.75
CA ILE A 434 -14.45 16.59 14.43
C ILE A 434 -13.47 16.01 15.45
N ASP A 435 -13.95 15.11 16.33
CA ASP A 435 -13.13 14.53 17.39
C ASP A 435 -12.09 13.54 16.81
N GLU A 436 -12.47 12.73 15.82
CA GLU A 436 -11.54 11.84 15.12
C GLU A 436 -10.46 12.59 14.31
N ASP A 437 -10.80 13.76 13.77
CA ASP A 437 -9.88 14.65 13.06
C ASP A 437 -8.91 15.35 14.02
N ALA A 438 -9.41 15.78 15.18
CA ALA A 438 -8.57 16.37 16.24
C ALA A 438 -7.52 15.39 16.77
N VAL A 439 -7.85 14.10 16.88
CA VAL A 439 -6.89 13.03 17.26
C VAL A 439 -5.77 12.90 16.24
N ARG A 440 -6.01 13.23 14.96
CA ARG A 440 -5.01 13.21 13.88
C ARG A 440 -4.29 14.54 13.70
N ASP A 441 -4.46 15.47 14.63
CA ASP A 441 -3.96 16.84 14.54
C ASP A 441 -4.43 17.58 13.28
N ARG A 442 -5.72 17.40 12.91
CA ARG A 442 -6.36 18.04 11.76
C ARG A 442 -7.50 18.97 12.17
N VAL A 443 -7.56 20.15 11.57
CA VAL A 443 -8.66 21.11 11.74
C VAL A 443 -9.09 21.63 10.37
N TYR A 444 -10.21 21.10 9.88
CA TYR A 444 -10.81 21.53 8.61
C TYR A 444 -11.69 22.79 8.73
N ILE A 445 -12.15 23.10 9.95
CA ILE A 445 -12.91 24.31 10.22
C ILE A 445 -11.96 25.53 10.05
N PRO A 446 -12.34 26.54 9.27
CA PRO A 446 -11.50 27.71 9.00
C PRO A 446 -10.96 28.39 10.26
N LEU A 447 -9.65 28.64 10.31
CA LEU A 447 -9.03 29.42 11.38
C LEU A 447 -9.56 30.85 11.44
N SER A 448 -10.00 31.41 10.32
CA SER A 448 -10.70 32.71 10.28
C SER A 448 -11.96 32.76 11.16
N TRP A 449 -12.52 31.59 11.56
CA TRP A 449 -13.65 31.51 12.48
C TRP A 449 -13.24 31.14 13.92
N LEU A 450 -12.10 30.47 14.09
CA LEU A 450 -11.64 29.88 15.37
C LEU A 450 -10.47 30.63 16.02
N GLY A 451 -9.81 31.53 15.29
CA GLY A 451 -8.56 32.17 15.70
C GLY A 451 -7.31 31.35 15.35
N PRO A 452 -6.11 31.94 15.44
CA PRO A 452 -4.86 31.35 14.94
C PRO A 452 -4.31 30.18 15.80
N ASP A 453 -4.57 30.18 17.11
CA ASP A 453 -4.05 29.17 18.06
C ASP A 453 -4.97 27.94 18.18
N ALA A 454 -5.32 27.32 17.06
CA ALA A 454 -6.17 26.13 17.04
C ALA A 454 -5.36 24.85 17.28
N ASP A 455 -4.89 24.65 18.51
CA ASP A 455 -4.57 23.29 18.97
C ASP A 455 -5.87 22.47 18.99
N PRO A 456 -5.97 21.30 18.35
CA PRO A 456 -7.25 20.65 18.12
C PRO A 456 -7.83 20.08 19.42
N GLN A 457 -6.98 19.64 20.34
CA GLN A 457 -7.42 19.04 21.60
C GLN A 457 -8.06 20.08 22.52
N THR A 458 -7.46 21.27 22.60
CA THR A 458 -8.06 22.40 23.31
C THR A 458 -9.28 22.94 22.57
N LEU A 459 -9.27 22.94 21.23
CA LEU A 459 -10.40 23.37 20.40
C LEU A 459 -11.70 22.61 20.70
N LEU A 460 -11.60 21.30 20.94
CA LEU A 460 -12.75 20.44 21.24
C LEU A 460 -13.58 20.89 22.46
N ALA A 461 -13.00 21.67 23.37
CA ALA A 461 -13.67 22.17 24.57
C ALA A 461 -14.16 23.62 24.44
N ARG A 462 -13.82 24.33 23.35
CA ARG A 462 -14.10 25.76 23.24
C ARG A 462 -15.56 26.05 22.82
N PRO A 463 -16.18 27.13 23.36
CA PRO A 463 -17.52 27.54 22.93
C PRO A 463 -17.59 27.99 21.47
N ASP A 464 -16.58 28.71 20.97
CA ASP A 464 -16.54 29.23 19.58
C ASP A 464 -16.47 28.14 18.51
N LEU A 465 -16.03 26.93 18.87
CA LEU A 465 -16.17 25.74 18.02
C LEU A 465 -17.65 25.48 17.68
N HIS A 466 -18.58 25.71 18.61
CA HIS A 466 -20.00 25.47 18.39
C HIS A 466 -20.56 26.45 17.38
N ASP A 467 -20.23 27.74 17.51
CA ASP A 467 -20.62 28.77 16.55
C ASP A 467 -20.07 28.46 15.15
N ALA A 468 -18.82 27.98 15.06
CA ALA A 468 -18.23 27.56 13.80
C ALA A 468 -18.91 26.30 13.21
N CYS A 469 -19.31 25.35 14.05
CA CYS A 469 -20.08 24.18 13.63
C CYS A 469 -21.48 24.57 13.13
N ASP A 470 -22.16 25.51 13.78
CA ASP A 470 -23.47 26.00 13.35
C ASP A 470 -23.39 26.75 12.01
N ARG A 471 -22.30 27.48 11.77
CA ARG A 471 -21.99 28.06 10.45
C ARG A 471 -21.82 26.98 9.39
N LEU A 472 -21.06 25.92 9.67
CA LEU A 472 -20.92 24.78 8.76
C LEU A 472 -22.23 24.04 8.52
N LEU A 473 -23.06 23.89 9.56
CA LEU A 473 -24.38 23.27 9.48
C LEU A 473 -25.25 24.05 8.49
N THR A 474 -25.32 25.37 8.67
CA THR A 474 -26.06 26.28 7.78
C THR A 474 -25.56 26.18 6.34
N ARG A 475 -24.23 26.14 6.12
CA ARG A 475 -23.64 25.95 4.79
C ARG A 475 -24.01 24.60 4.18
N ALA A 476 -24.01 23.53 4.98
CA ALA A 476 -24.38 22.20 4.50
C ALA A 476 -25.88 22.12 4.13
N GLU A 477 -26.76 22.75 4.90
CA GLU A 477 -28.19 22.87 4.56
C GLU A 477 -28.40 23.64 3.25
N GLY A 478 -27.75 24.80 3.10
CA GLY A 478 -27.76 25.55 1.84
C GLY A 478 -27.19 24.77 0.66
N GLY A 479 -26.15 23.96 0.90
CA GLY A 479 -25.55 23.06 -0.09
C GLY A 479 -26.50 21.96 -0.57
N PHE A 480 -27.29 21.37 0.33
CA PHE A 480 -28.34 20.42 -0.05
C PHE A 480 -29.43 21.10 -0.89
N ALA A 481 -29.88 22.29 -0.49
CA ALA A 481 -30.85 23.06 -1.28
C ALA A 481 -30.31 23.41 -2.69
N ALA A 482 -29.03 23.78 -2.78
CA ALA A 482 -28.38 24.06 -4.06
C ALA A 482 -28.27 22.79 -4.93
N ALA A 483 -27.96 21.63 -4.35
CA ALA A 483 -27.95 20.36 -5.06
C ALA A 483 -29.36 19.99 -5.57
N GLU A 484 -30.40 20.17 -4.76
CA GLU A 484 -31.79 19.94 -5.20
C GLU A 484 -32.20 20.88 -6.33
N ALA A 485 -31.84 22.16 -6.25
CA ALA A 485 -32.08 23.13 -7.32
C ALA A 485 -31.35 22.73 -8.63
N ALA A 486 -30.12 22.22 -8.53
CA ALA A 486 -29.35 21.74 -9.67
C ALA A 486 -29.91 20.46 -10.32
N LEU A 487 -30.85 19.76 -9.67
CA LEU A 487 -31.57 18.64 -10.29
C LEU A 487 -32.73 19.10 -11.18
N VAL A 488 -33.19 20.35 -11.03
CA VAL A 488 -34.31 20.87 -11.83
C VAL A 488 -33.88 20.93 -13.30
N GLY A 489 -34.60 20.20 -14.16
CA GLY A 489 -34.28 20.08 -15.59
C GLY A 489 -33.28 18.97 -15.95
N ALA A 490 -32.65 18.32 -14.97
CA ALA A 490 -31.77 17.18 -15.21
C ALA A 490 -32.56 15.85 -15.29
N ASN A 491 -32.03 14.87 -16.02
CA ASN A 491 -32.61 13.53 -16.01
C ASN A 491 -32.34 12.84 -14.65
N ALA A 492 -33.32 12.87 -13.76
CA ALA A 492 -33.17 12.35 -12.39
C ALA A 492 -33.11 10.82 -12.29
N ARG A 493 -33.38 10.07 -13.37
CA ARG A 493 -33.36 8.60 -13.39
C ARG A 493 -31.95 8.01 -13.22
N PRO A 494 -30.94 8.38 -14.04
CA PRO A 494 -29.55 7.92 -13.84
C PRO A 494 -28.98 8.36 -12.50
N LEU A 495 -29.42 9.50 -11.96
CA LEU A 495 -28.92 10.08 -10.70
C LEU A 495 -29.49 9.43 -9.43
N ARG A 496 -30.28 8.35 -9.55
CA ARG A 496 -30.85 7.62 -8.39
C ARG A 496 -29.80 7.27 -7.32
N PRO A 497 -28.60 6.73 -7.63
CA PRO A 497 -27.61 6.42 -6.59
C PRO A 497 -27.16 7.67 -5.82
N ALA A 498 -26.91 8.79 -6.51
CA ALA A 498 -26.55 10.05 -5.90
C ALA A 498 -27.68 10.59 -5.00
N ARG A 499 -28.94 10.48 -5.44
CA ARG A 499 -30.10 10.92 -4.64
C ARG A 499 -30.32 10.08 -3.39
N VAL A 500 -30.07 8.78 -3.46
CA VAL A 500 -30.09 7.88 -2.28
C VAL A 500 -29.01 8.30 -1.28
N MET A 501 -27.81 8.62 -1.77
CA MET A 501 -26.71 9.12 -0.94
C MET A 501 -27.00 10.48 -0.33
N MET A 502 -27.54 11.41 -1.12
CA MET A 502 -27.98 12.73 -0.69
C MET A 502 -28.98 12.62 0.46
N TRP A 503 -30.00 11.79 0.33
CA TRP A 503 -30.96 11.53 1.41
C TRP A 503 -30.29 10.97 2.67
N ALA A 504 -29.37 10.01 2.51
CA ALA A 504 -28.65 9.39 3.63
C ALA A 504 -27.87 10.42 4.45
N TYR A 505 -27.12 11.28 3.75
CA TYR A 505 -26.30 12.31 4.37
C TYR A 505 -27.11 13.47 4.92
N HIS A 506 -28.22 13.84 4.27
CA HIS A 506 -29.14 14.83 4.82
C HIS A 506 -29.74 14.36 6.15
N ARG A 507 -30.05 13.05 6.29
CA ARG A 507 -30.46 12.46 7.58
C ARG A 507 -29.37 12.49 8.64
N ILE A 508 -28.11 12.32 8.25
CA ILE A 508 -26.97 12.47 9.15
C ILE A 508 -26.87 13.93 9.62
N LEU A 509 -26.96 14.89 8.71
CA LEU A 509 -26.92 16.32 9.02
C LEU A 509 -28.03 16.72 10.00
N GLN A 510 -29.27 16.28 9.78
CA GLN A 510 -30.40 16.54 10.69
C GLN A 510 -30.13 16.02 12.10
N ARG A 511 -29.49 14.84 12.24
CA ARG A 511 -29.12 14.29 13.55
C ARG A 511 -28.00 15.08 14.21
N LEU A 512 -27.03 15.57 13.44
CA LEU A 512 -25.99 16.46 13.95
C LEU A 512 -26.62 17.75 14.48
N ALA A 513 -27.53 18.36 13.72
CA ALA A 513 -28.28 19.55 14.14
C ALA A 513 -29.08 19.32 15.43
N THR A 514 -29.87 18.23 15.52
CA THR A 514 -30.66 17.94 16.72
C THR A 514 -29.80 17.62 17.94
N ARG A 515 -28.68 16.95 17.75
CA ARG A 515 -27.75 16.61 18.84
C ARG A 515 -27.01 17.85 19.36
N GLY A 516 -26.78 18.85 18.50
CA GLY A 516 -25.85 19.95 18.77
C GLY A 516 -24.40 19.49 18.74
N PHE A 517 -23.45 20.32 19.17
CA PHE A 517 -21.99 20.04 19.09
C PHE A 517 -21.29 19.86 20.45
N GLN A 518 -22.06 19.75 21.54
CA GLN A 518 -21.53 19.52 22.88
C GLN A 518 -20.94 18.11 23.05
N PRO A 519 -19.88 17.92 23.88
CA PRO A 519 -19.39 16.59 24.26
C PRO A 519 -20.41 15.81 25.12
N PRO A 520 -20.47 14.46 25.01
CA PRO A 520 -19.75 13.62 24.06
C PRO A 520 -20.34 13.67 22.64
N ARG A 521 -19.48 13.85 21.64
CA ARG A 521 -19.86 13.96 20.22
C ARG A 521 -19.87 12.59 19.54
N LEU A 522 -20.90 11.80 19.84
CA LEU A 522 -21.03 10.47 19.26
C LEU A 522 -21.39 10.53 17.77
N ARG A 523 -20.66 9.74 16.97
CA ARG A 523 -20.87 9.65 15.52
C ARG A 523 -22.29 9.15 15.18
N PRO A 524 -23.13 9.94 14.47
CA PRO A 524 -24.48 9.53 14.09
C PRO A 524 -24.45 8.37 13.09
N ARG A 525 -25.35 7.40 13.28
CA ARG A 525 -25.51 6.23 12.39
C ARG A 525 -26.96 6.05 11.99
N LEU A 526 -27.19 5.72 10.72
CA LEU A 526 -28.53 5.37 10.26
C LEU A 526 -29.05 4.11 10.99
N GLY A 527 -30.30 4.18 11.43
CA GLY A 527 -31.01 3.09 12.07
C GLY A 527 -31.42 1.98 11.08
N PRO A 528 -31.87 0.82 11.56
CA PRO A 528 -32.30 -0.28 10.70
C PRO A 528 -33.41 0.08 9.71
N ALA A 529 -34.42 0.84 10.14
CA ALA A 529 -35.54 1.27 9.28
C ALA A 529 -35.09 2.21 8.15
N GLU A 530 -34.18 3.14 8.45
CA GLU A 530 -33.61 4.04 7.43
C GLU A 530 -32.72 3.29 6.44
N LYS A 531 -31.97 2.29 6.91
CA LYS A 531 -31.20 1.39 6.03
C LYS A 531 -32.13 0.57 5.12
N ALA A 532 -33.28 0.11 5.61
CA ALA A 532 -34.28 -0.55 4.81
C ALA A 532 -34.88 0.42 3.77
N ARG A 533 -35.18 1.66 4.17
CA ARG A 533 -35.65 2.71 3.26
C ARG A 533 -34.63 3.05 2.17
N LEU A 534 -33.34 3.13 2.51
CA LEU A 534 -32.26 3.28 1.52
C LEU A 534 -32.27 2.16 0.49
N ALA A 535 -32.43 0.91 0.93
CA ALA A 535 -32.51 -0.23 0.04
C ALA A 535 -33.73 -0.14 -0.89
N ALA A 536 -34.91 0.23 -0.36
CA ALA A 536 -36.12 0.43 -1.16
C ALA A 536 -35.94 1.53 -2.22
N MET A 537 -35.41 2.71 -1.82
CA MET A 537 -35.13 3.81 -2.74
C MET A 537 -34.11 3.42 -3.82
N ALA A 538 -33.09 2.63 -3.47
CA ALA A 538 -32.10 2.13 -4.42
C ALA A 538 -32.68 1.13 -5.42
N LEU A 539 -33.69 0.35 -5.01
CA LEU A 539 -34.43 -0.59 -5.87
C LEU A 539 -35.50 0.11 -6.72
N GLY A 540 -35.79 1.39 -6.47
CA GLY A 540 -36.78 2.17 -7.20
C GLY A 540 -38.23 1.92 -6.76
N TRP A 541 -38.42 1.51 -5.50
CA TRP A 541 -39.72 1.28 -4.86
C TRP A 541 -40.22 2.53 -4.15
#